data_AF-A0A8S9V2B4-F1
#
_entry.id   AF-A0A8S9V2B4-F1
#
_cell.length_a   1.000
_cell.length_b   1.000
_cell.length_c   1.000
_cell.angle_alpha   90.00
_cell.angle_beta   90.00
_cell.angle_gamma   90.00
#
_symmetry.space_group_name_H-M   'P 1'
#
loop_
_entity.id
_entity.type
_entity.pdbx_description
1 polymer ?
#
loop_
_entity_poly.entity_id
_entity_poly.type
_entity_poly.pdbx_seq_one_letter_code
_entity_poly.pdbx_strand_id
1 'polypeptide(L)' 'MTKFQRRAQVLLLYKKGDRKLPSNYRPISLLNVDAKLGPKILAYRLGSALGSLLHSDQYGFVPGRDIRHAHLRF' A
#
# COMPACT_ATOMS: atom_id res chain seq x y z
N MET A 1 -6.69 20.37 -3.31
CA MET A 1 -6.96 19.68 -2.02
C MET A 1 -7.18 20.70 -0.92
N THR A 2 -8.20 20.51 -0.08
CA THR A 2 -8.50 21.38 1.06
C THR A 2 -7.49 21.18 2.21
N LYS A 3 -7.49 22.07 3.21
CA LYS A 3 -6.65 21.93 4.42
C LYS A 3 -6.93 20.62 5.16
N PHE A 4 -8.18 20.16 5.18
CA PHE A 4 -8.58 18.90 5.80
C PHE A 4 -8.07 17.68 5.04
N GLN A 5 -8.16 17.69 3.71
CA GLN A 5 -7.66 16.61 2.85
C GLN A 5 -6.14 16.39 2.95
N ARG A 6 -5.38 17.38 3.44
CA ARG A 6 -3.93 17.30 3.67
C ARG A 6 -3.54 16.76 5.04
N ARG A 7 -4.51 16.39 5.88
CA ARG A 7 -4.26 15.82 7.21
C ARG A 7 -4.47 14.31 7.20
N ALA A 8 -3.72 13.62 8.07
CA ALA A 8 -3.86 12.20 8.34
C ALA A 8 -3.89 11.98 9.86
N GLN A 9 -4.69 11.03 10.31
CA GLN A 9 -4.58 10.52 11.68
C GLN A 9 -3.61 9.33 11.68
N VAL A 10 -2.56 9.39 12.49
CA VAL A 10 -1.59 8.29 12.60
C VAL A 10 -2.02 7.38 13.76
N LEU A 11 -2.20 6.09 13.47
CA LEU A 11 -2.41 5.05 14.49
C LEU A 11 -1.26 4.06 14.47
N LEU A 12 -0.90 3.56 15.65
CA LEU A 12 0.10 2.51 15.80
C LEU A 12 -0.59 1.15 15.90
N LEU A 13 -0.28 0.26 14.95
CA LEU A 13 -0.71 -1.14 15.01
C LEU A 13 0.42 -2.00 15.56
N TYR A 14 0.15 -2.73 16.64
CA TYR A 14 1.09 -3.73 17.14
C TYR A 14 1.27 -4.86 16.13
N LYS A 15 2.52 -5.22 15.81
CA LYS A 15 2.87 -6.30 14.87
C LYS A 15 3.20 -7.60 15.59
N LYS A 16 4.26 -7.63 16.41
CA LYS A 16 4.73 -8.80 17.19
C LYS A 16 5.91 -8.42 18.10
N GLY A 17 6.23 -9.22 19.11
CA GLY A 17 7.37 -9.03 20.01
C GLY A 17 7.06 -8.19 21.26
N ASP A 18 8.08 -7.66 21.94
CA ASP A 18 7.89 -6.84 23.14
C ASP A 18 7.11 -5.54 22.82
N ARG A 19 6.03 -5.29 23.54
CA ARG A 19 5.17 -4.10 23.41
C ARG A 19 5.83 -2.81 23.88
N LYS A 20 6.92 -2.88 24.63
CA LYS A 20 7.71 -1.72 25.05
C LYS A 20 8.61 -1.18 23.93
N LEU A 21 8.89 -1.99 22.89
CA LEU A 21 9.76 -1.59 21.79
C LEU A 21 8.94 -0.95 20.65
N PRO A 22 9.21 0.32 20.27
CA PRO A 22 8.49 1.00 19.19
C PRO A 22 8.61 0.31 17.82
N SER A 23 9.72 -0.37 17.55
CA SER A 23 9.98 -1.13 16.30
C SER A 23 8.96 -2.26 16.05
N ASN A 24 8.27 -2.69 17.11
CA ASN A 24 7.24 -3.72 17.05
C ASN A 24 5.86 -3.18 16.66
N TYR A 25 5.74 -1.88 16.40
CA TYR A 25 4.53 -1.25 15.90
C TYR A 25 4.70 -0.82 14.44
N ARG A 26 3.58 -0.73 13.74
CA ARG A 26 3.48 -0.24 12.36
C ARG A 26 2.59 0.99 12.36
N PRO A 27 3.11 2.18 12.02
CA PRO A 27 2.26 3.35 11.88
C PRO A 27 1.40 3.22 10.62
N ILE A 28 0.12 3.54 10.75
CA ILE A 28 -0.81 3.67 9.62
C ILE A 28 -1.38 5.09 9.62
N SER A 29 -1.26 5.75 8.46
CA SER A 29 -1.86 7.05 8.21
C SER A 29 -3.28 6.89 7.66
N LEU A 30 -4.29 7.20 8.46
CA LEU A 30 -5.68 7.26 8.01
C LEU A 30 -5.93 8.61 7.32
N LEU A 31 -5.99 8.57 6.00
CA LEU A 31 -6.40 9.69 5.16
C LEU A 31 -7.93 9.75 5.05
N ASN A 32 -8.45 10.96 4.90
CA ASN A 32 -9.85 11.19 4.55
C ASN A 32 -10.22 10.48 3.23
N VAL A 33 -11.46 9.99 3.13
CA VAL A 33 -11.93 9.18 1.99
C VAL A 33 -11.88 9.95 0.67
N ASP A 34 -12.27 11.23 0.71
CA ASP A 34 -12.24 12.15 -0.42
C ASP A 34 -10.81 12.35 -0.97
N ALA A 35 -9.80 12.39 -0.10
CA ALA A 35 -8.39 12.47 -0.49
C ALA A 35 -7.89 11.16 -1.17
N LYS A 36 -8.51 10.02 -0.90
CA LYS A 36 -8.15 8.72 -1.50
C LYS A 36 -8.79 8.49 -2.87
N LEU A 37 -9.87 9.19 -3.20
CA LEU A 37 -10.65 8.95 -4.42
C LEU A 37 -9.81 9.15 -5.69
N GLY A 38 -9.12 10.29 -5.80
CA GLY A 38 -8.28 10.61 -6.96
C GLY A 38 -7.21 9.54 -7.22
N PRO A 39 -6.33 9.23 -6.24
CA PRO A 39 -5.35 8.16 -6.37
C PRO A 39 -5.97 6.79 -6.70
N LYS A 40 -7.13 6.46 -6.13
CA LYS A 40 -7.82 5.18 -6.42
C LYS A 40 -8.27 5.10 -7.89
N ILE A 41 -8.83 6.18 -8.44
CA ILE A 41 -9.22 6.26 -9.85
C ILE A 41 -8.00 6.11 -10.76
N LEU A 42 -6.90 6.81 -10.44
CA LEU A 42 -5.66 6.71 -11.20
C LEU A 42 -5.09 5.29 -11.17
N ALA A 43 -5.02 4.67 -9.99
CA ALA A 43 -4.54 3.30 -9.85
C ALA A 43 -5.41 2.31 -10.65
N TYR A 44 -6.73 2.50 -10.66
CA TYR A 44 -7.64 1.67 -11.47
C TYR A 44 -7.36 1.81 -12.97
N ARG A 45 -7.21 3.05 -13.47
CA ARG A 45 -6.93 3.32 -14.89
C ARG A 45 -5.55 2.81 -15.32
N LEU A 46 -4.54 2.96 -14.47
CA LEU A 46 -3.17 2.52 -14.76
C LEU A 46 -3.01 1.00 -14.64
N GLY A 47 -3.90 0.32 -13.90
CA GLY A 47 -3.80 -1.11 -13.59
C GLY A 47 -3.63 -2.02 -14.82
N SER A 48 -4.25 -1.68 -15.95
CA SER A 48 -4.12 -2.43 -17.21
C SER A 48 -2.74 -2.31 -17.86
N ALA A 49 -2.03 -1.19 -17.66
CA ALA A 49 -0.71 -0.94 -18.24
C ALA A 49 0.44 -1.44 -17.33
N LEU A 50 0.18 -1.66 -16.04
CA LEU A 50 1.23 -2.05 -15.08
C LEU A 50 1.91 -3.38 -15.46
N GLY A 51 1.16 -4.33 -16.01
CA GLY A 51 1.69 -5.65 -16.35
C GLY A 51 2.83 -5.63 -17.38
N SER A 52 2.77 -4.71 -18.36
CA SER A 52 3.78 -4.56 -19.41
C SER A 52 4.92 -3.60 -19.04
N LEU A 53 4.66 -2.66 -18.14
CA LEU A 53 5.65 -1.65 -17.72
C LEU A 53 6.57 -2.15 -16.59
N LEU A 54 6.10 -3.07 -15.76
CA LEU A 54 6.82 -3.55 -14.59
C LEU A 54 7.59 -4.83 -14.88
N HIS A 55 8.81 -4.90 -14.35
CA HIS A 55 9.68 -6.09 -14.42
C HIS A 55 8.95 -7.36 -13.96
N SER A 56 9.32 -8.52 -14.51
CA SER A 56 8.62 -9.78 -14.26
C SER A 56 8.58 -10.21 -12.78
N ASP A 57 9.59 -9.79 -11.99
CA ASP A 57 9.66 -10.09 -10.56
C ASP A 57 8.88 -9.12 -9.64
N GLN A 58 8.19 -8.14 -10.23
CA GLN A 58 7.31 -7.26 -9.46
C GLN A 58 5.96 -7.93 -9.19
N TYR A 59 5.83 -8.66 -8.08
CA TYR A 59 4.60 -9.39 -7.73
C TYR A 59 3.60 -8.58 -6.89
N GLY A 60 4.06 -7.55 -6.18
CA GLY A 60 3.23 -6.75 -5.30
C GLY A 60 2.32 -5.79 -6.06
N PHE A 61 1.02 -5.82 -5.73
CA PHE A 61 0.02 -4.82 -6.18
C PHE A 61 -0.16 -4.70 -7.70
N VAL A 62 0.20 -5.74 -8.47
CA VAL A 62 -0.03 -5.82 -9.92
C VAL A 62 -1.18 -6.78 -10.20
N PRO A 63 -2.22 -6.37 -10.95
CA PRO A 63 -3.32 -7.28 -11.33
C PRO A 63 -2.79 -8.56 -11.98
N GLY A 64 -3.31 -9.71 -11.53
CA GLY A 64 -2.92 -11.02 -12.06
C GLY A 64 -1.58 -11.58 -11.57
N ARG A 65 -0.82 -10.84 -10.72
CA ARG A 65 0.39 -11.35 -10.07
C ARG A 65 0.12 -11.64 -8.59
N ASP A 66 0.76 -12.67 -8.06
CA ASP A 66 0.60 -13.11 -6.68
C ASP A 66 1.96 -13.19 -5.98
N ILE A 67 2.05 -12.64 -4.76
CA ILE A 67 3.28 -12.63 -3.96
C ILE A 67 3.78 -14.05 -3.65
N ARG A 68 2.89 -15.05 -3.60
CA ARG A 68 3.24 -16.45 -3.38
C ARG A 68 4.12 -17.02 -4.49
N HIS A 69 3.98 -16.52 -5.72
CA HIS A 69 4.81 -16.92 -6.84
C HIS A 69 6.23 -16.34 -6.78
N ALA A 70 6.46 -15.30 -5.96
CA ALA A 70 7.80 -14.74 -5.79
C ALA A 70 8.79 -15.74 -5.17
N HIS A 71 8.29 -16.73 -4.41
CA HIS A 71 9.12 -17.73 -3.72
C HIS A 71 9.38 -18.99 -4.55
N LEU A 72 8.67 -19.19 -5.67
CA LEU A 72 8.78 -20.39 -6.51
C LEU A 72 9.89 -20.29 -7.57
N ARG A 73 10.63 -19.18 -7.62
CA ARG A 73 11.74 -18.95 -8.56
C ARG A 73 13.13 -19.24 -7.97
N PHE A 74 13.18 -19.99 -6.87
CA PHE A 74 14.42 -20.49 -6.25
C PHE A 74 14.32 -21.98 -5.98
#